data_AF-A0A9E6RZ19-F1
#
_entry.id   AF-A0A9E6RZ19-F1
#
_cell.length_a   1.000
_cell.length_b   1.000
_cell.length_c   1.000
_cell.angle_alpha   90.00
_cell.angle_beta   90.00
_cell.angle_gamma   90.00
#
_symmetry.space_group_name_H-M   'P 1'
#
loop_
_entity.id
_entity.type
_entity.pdbx_description
1 polymer ?
#
loop_
_entity_poly.entity_id
_entity_poly.type
_entity_poly.pdbx_seq_one_letter_code
_entity_poly.pdbx_strand_id
1 'polypeptide(L)'
;MNTQKQLNQIFQSDENKYKVGSLKQKVRFQDPEHTQRRKQQRAINETMMKIALLYGEKDFHGNYIRVTILDKNLRNTIYAKFIDKLRGLRVIWKGELNNPEIITVYWDFKTKATGRR
;
A
#
# COMPACT_ATOMS: atom_id res chain seq x y z
N MET A 1 14.64 1.66 16.63
CA MET A 1 14.17 0.38 16.02
C MET A 1 13.55 0.69 14.65
N ASN A 2 13.97 0.03 13.57
CA ASN A 2 13.53 0.39 12.21
C ASN A 2 12.10 -0.13 11.95
N THR A 3 11.11 0.77 11.95
CA THR A 3 9.68 0.45 11.74
C THR A 3 9.43 -0.34 10.45
N GLN A 4 10.20 -0.10 9.38
CA GLN A 4 10.05 -0.85 8.13
C GLN A 4 10.48 -2.30 8.29
N LYS A 5 11.54 -2.57 9.08
CA LYS A 5 12.01 -3.93 9.36
C LYS A 5 10.97 -4.71 10.17
N GLN A 6 10.39 -4.08 11.20
CA GLN A 6 9.30 -4.68 11.98
C GLN A 6 8.07 -4.97 11.11
N LEU A 7 7.68 -4.02 10.27
CA LEU A 7 6.53 -4.17 9.39
C LEU A 7 6.75 -5.32 8.41
N ASN A 8 7.96 -5.44 7.84
CA ASN A 8 8.31 -6.55 6.96
C ASN A 8 8.26 -7.89 7.69
N GLN A 9 8.81 -7.99 8.90
CA GLN A 9 8.76 -9.22 9.70
C GLN A 9 7.31 -9.68 9.95
N ILE A 10 6.43 -8.75 10.31
CA ILE A 10 5.01 -9.05 10.57
C ILE A 10 4.27 -9.44 9.31
N PHE A 11 4.59 -8.79 8.19
CA PHE A 11 4.05 -9.18 6.88
C PHE A 11 4.49 -10.61 6.49
N GLN A 12 5.72 -11.01 6.81
CA GLN A 12 6.18 -12.38 6.53
C GLN A 12 5.46 -13.44 7.38
N SER A 13 4.94 -13.09 8.56
CA SER A 13 4.10 -13.98 9.37
C SER A 13 2.62 -13.95 8.99
N ASP A 14 2.20 -13.06 8.09
CA ASP A 14 0.79 -12.92 7.68
C ASP A 14 0.40 -14.04 6.71
N GLU A 15 -0.63 -14.81 7.03
CA GLU A 15 -1.18 -15.85 6.15
C GLU A 15 -1.76 -15.27 4.86
N ASN A 16 -2.26 -14.03 4.89
CA ASN A 16 -2.80 -13.36 3.72
C ASN A 16 -1.71 -12.93 2.72
N LYS A 17 -0.42 -13.01 3.07
CA LYS A 17 0.69 -12.59 2.19
C LYS A 17 0.68 -13.31 0.85
N TYR A 18 0.18 -14.55 0.80
CA TYR A 18 0.14 -15.37 -0.42
C TYR A 18 -0.97 -14.93 -1.40
N LYS A 19 -1.94 -14.13 -0.95
CA LYS A 19 -2.99 -13.59 -1.82
C LYS A 19 -2.49 -12.48 -2.74
N VAL A 20 -1.35 -11.87 -2.40
CA VAL A 20 -0.71 -10.81 -3.18
C VAL A 20 0.65 -11.29 -3.70
N GLY A 21 0.81 -11.34 -5.02
CA GLY A 21 2.06 -11.79 -5.61
C GLY A 21 3.09 -10.67 -5.74
N SER A 22 3.94 -10.83 -6.75
CA SER A 22 5.00 -9.85 -7.06
C SER A 22 4.38 -8.60 -7.66
N LEU A 23 4.77 -7.44 -7.13
CA LEU A 23 4.27 -6.15 -7.61
C LEU A 23 4.97 -5.81 -8.93
N LYS A 24 4.22 -5.76 -10.03
CA LYS A 24 4.74 -5.22 -11.30
C LYS A 24 4.56 -3.72 -11.28
N GLN A 25 5.60 -2.95 -11.61
CA GLN A 25 5.46 -1.52 -11.77
C GLN A 25 5.13 -1.21 -13.22
N LYS A 26 4.14 -0.36 -13.45
CA LYS A 26 3.91 0.17 -14.80
C LYS A 26 5.10 1.04 -15.19
N VAL A 27 5.87 0.58 -16.16
CA VAL A 27 6.92 1.38 -16.79
C VAL A 27 6.24 2.36 -17.74
N ARG A 28 6.34 3.67 -17.50
CA ARG A 28 5.98 4.65 -18.53
C ARG A 28 7.16 4.72 -19.49
N PHE A 29 6.90 4.51 -20.79
CA PHE A 29 7.92 4.60 -21.84
C PHE A 29 8.70 5.93 -21.83
N GLN A 30 8.10 7.02 -21.33
CA GLN A 30 8.72 8.34 -21.24
C GLN A 30 9.43 8.60 -19.89
N ASP A 31 9.09 7.88 -18.83
CA ASP A 31 9.71 8.04 -17.50
C ASP A 31 9.64 6.71 -16.74
N PRO A 32 10.60 5.79 -16.99
CA PRO A 32 10.65 4.47 -16.36
C PRO A 32 10.81 4.53 -14.84
N GLU A 33 11.41 5.62 -14.33
CA GLU A 33 11.80 5.76 -12.93
C GLU A 33 10.80 6.57 -12.08
N HIS A 34 9.77 7.18 -12.69
CA HIS A 34 8.80 8.03 -12.01
C HIS A 34 8.23 7.41 -10.73
N THR A 35 7.82 6.14 -10.81
CA THR A 35 7.22 5.40 -9.69
C THR A 35 8.27 5.09 -8.61
N GLN A 36 9.52 4.83 -9.00
CA GLN A 36 10.63 4.54 -8.11
C GLN A 36 11.09 5.79 -7.35
N ARG A 37 11.22 6.93 -8.04
CA ARG A 37 11.49 8.25 -7.41
C ARG A 37 10.38 8.64 -6.43
N ARG A 38 9.10 8.43 -6.78
CA ARG A 38 7.99 8.73 -5.86
C ARG A 38 7.93 7.83 -4.64
N LYS A 39 8.29 6.56 -4.76
CA LYS A 39 8.40 5.63 -3.61
C LYS A 39 9.49 6.10 -2.63
N GLN A 40 10.68 6.41 -3.16
CA GLN A 40 11.80 6.91 -2.36
C GLN A 40 11.47 8.23 -1.66
N GLN A 41 10.91 9.20 -2.39
CA GLN A 41 10.54 10.51 -1.84
C GLN A 41 9.45 10.44 -0.75
N ARG A 42 8.61 9.39 -0.76
CA ARG A 42 7.47 9.25 0.17
C ARG A 42 7.72 8.26 1.30
N ALA A 43 8.92 7.68 1.36
CA ALA A 43 9.30 6.61 2.28
C ALA A 43 8.29 5.44 2.27
N ILE A 44 7.77 5.09 1.08
CA ILE A 44 6.82 3.99 0.88
C ILE A 44 7.57 2.80 0.28
N ASN A 45 7.50 1.64 0.96
CA ASN A 45 8.13 0.41 0.50
C ASN A 45 7.11 -0.61 -0.02
N GLU A 46 7.60 -1.74 -0.51
CA GLU A 46 6.76 -2.80 -1.09
C GLU A 46 5.84 -3.46 -0.09
N THR A 47 6.32 -3.75 1.12
CA THR A 47 5.51 -4.31 2.20
C THR A 47 4.28 -3.44 2.47
N MET A 48 4.46 -2.12 2.55
CA MET A 48 3.36 -1.18 2.78
C MET A 48 2.33 -1.23 1.65
N MET A 49 2.78 -1.31 0.39
CA MET A 49 1.87 -1.44 -0.75
C MET A 49 1.11 -2.77 -0.69
N LYS A 50 1.78 -3.89 -0.41
CA LYS A 50 1.13 -5.20 -0.30
C LYS A 50 0.07 -5.21 0.80
N ILE A 51 0.35 -4.61 1.96
CA ILE A 51 -0.63 -4.45 3.04
C ILE A 51 -1.83 -3.62 2.55
N ALA A 52 -1.60 -2.52 1.83
CA ALA A 52 -2.70 -1.72 1.29
C ALA A 52 -3.57 -2.53 0.33
N LEU A 53 -2.98 -3.31 -0.57
CA LEU A 53 -3.71 -4.17 -1.52
C LEU A 53 -4.57 -5.23 -0.84
N LEU A 54 -4.08 -5.80 0.27
CA LEU A 54 -4.76 -6.85 1.02
C LEU A 54 -5.89 -6.32 1.91
N TYR A 55 -5.64 -5.22 2.62
CA TYR A 55 -6.50 -4.81 3.74
C TYR A 55 -7.26 -3.52 3.50
N GLY A 56 -6.79 -2.64 2.62
CA GLY A 56 -7.39 -1.32 2.49
C GLY A 56 -8.77 -1.34 1.83
N GLU A 57 -9.49 -0.23 1.97
CA GLU A 57 -10.80 -0.01 1.38
C GLU A 57 -10.67 0.15 -0.14
N LYS A 58 -11.32 -0.75 -0.89
CA LYS A 58 -11.27 -0.75 -2.36
C LYS A 58 -12.34 0.17 -2.96
N ASP A 59 -11.98 0.80 -4.06
CA ASP A 59 -12.83 1.64 -4.88
C ASP A 59 -12.46 1.43 -6.36
N PHE A 60 -13.47 1.22 -7.19
CA PHE A 60 -13.32 0.84 -8.59
C PHE A 60 -13.59 2.05 -9.48
N HIS A 61 -12.63 2.39 -10.34
CA HIS A 61 -12.76 3.50 -11.29
C HIS A 61 -12.38 3.01 -12.69
N GLY A 62 -13.38 2.56 -13.44
CA GLY A 62 -13.19 1.92 -14.75
C GLY A 62 -12.29 0.69 -14.61
N ASN A 63 -11.15 0.71 -15.31
CA ASN A 63 -10.19 -0.41 -15.33
C ASN A 63 -9.14 -0.35 -14.22
N TYR A 64 -9.29 0.56 -13.25
CA TYR A 64 -8.34 0.74 -12.16
C TYR A 64 -8.99 0.48 -10.81
N ILE A 65 -8.23 -0.14 -9.92
CA ILE A 65 -8.61 -0.36 -8.53
C ILE A 65 -7.78 0.59 -7.69
N ARG A 66 -8.47 1.45 -6.94
CA ARG A 66 -7.90 2.32 -5.93
C ARG A 66 -8.14 1.66 -4.58
N VAL A 67 -7.11 1.61 -3.74
CA VAL A 67 -7.26 1.19 -2.35
C VAL A 67 -6.69 2.23 -1.41
N THR A 68 -7.37 2.49 -0.29
CA THR A 68 -6.89 3.39 0.76
C THR A 68 -6.92 2.68 2.11
N ILE A 69 -5.83 2.74 2.86
CA ILE A 69 -5.82 2.23 4.24
C ILE A 69 -6.55 3.23 5.15
N LEU A 70 -7.63 2.78 5.78
CA LEU A 70 -8.33 3.45 6.87
C LEU A 70 -8.06 2.70 8.19
N ASP A 71 -8.27 3.36 9.32
CA ASP A 71 -8.05 2.75 10.64
C ASP A 71 -8.88 1.49 10.83
N LYS A 72 -10.17 1.56 10.43
CA LYS A 72 -11.10 0.42 10.49
C LYS A 72 -10.56 -0.83 9.78
N ASN A 73 -9.74 -0.66 8.74
CA ASN A 73 -9.18 -1.77 7.98
C ASN A 73 -8.10 -2.53 8.77
N LEU A 74 -7.41 -1.86 9.69
CA LEU A 74 -6.27 -2.44 10.41
C LEU A 74 -6.54 -2.73 11.88
N ARG A 75 -7.59 -2.14 12.48
CA ARG A 75 -7.95 -2.26 13.92
C ARG A 75 -7.99 -3.70 14.42
N ASN A 76 -8.51 -4.62 13.60
CA ASN A 76 -8.66 -6.03 13.97
C ASN A 76 -7.64 -6.93 13.24
N THR A 77 -6.46 -6.38 12.95
CA THR A 77 -5.39 -7.10 12.24
C THR A 77 -4.08 -7.01 13.01
N ILE A 78 -3.10 -7.84 12.64
CA ILE A 78 -1.73 -7.78 13.15
C ILE A 78 -1.02 -6.43 12.87
N TYR A 79 -1.62 -5.58 12.04
CA TYR A 79 -1.13 -4.25 11.70
C TYR A 79 -1.71 -3.12 12.55
N ALA A 80 -2.56 -3.41 13.55
CA ALA A 80 -3.18 -2.39 14.40
C ALA A 80 -2.16 -1.39 15.00
N LYS A 81 -0.99 -1.88 15.44
CA LYS A 81 0.10 -1.04 15.96
C LYS A 81 0.80 -0.13 14.93
N PHE A 82 0.50 -0.31 13.65
CA PHE A 82 1.04 0.50 12.55
C PHE A 82 -0.03 1.37 11.89
N ILE A 83 -1.21 1.52 12.49
CA ILE A 83 -2.29 2.37 11.97
C ILE A 83 -1.77 3.76 11.61
N ASP A 84 -1.08 4.47 12.51
CA ASP A 84 -0.59 5.82 12.22
C ASP A 84 0.45 5.87 11.09
N LYS A 85 1.20 4.78 10.92
CA LYS A 85 2.20 4.66 9.86
C LYS A 85 1.56 4.41 8.50
N LEU A 86 0.48 3.62 8.46
CA LEU A 86 -0.15 3.10 7.24
C LEU A 86 -1.40 3.89 6.82
N ARG A 87 -2.05 4.61 7.75
CA ARG A 87 -3.25 5.41 7.51
C ARG A 87 -3.06 6.35 6.32
N GLY A 88 -4.04 6.35 5.42
CA GLY A 88 -4.04 7.17 4.23
C GLY A 88 -3.09 6.70 3.15
N LEU A 89 -2.41 5.55 3.28
CA LEU A 89 -1.67 4.98 2.17
C LEU A 89 -2.65 4.60 1.07
N ARG A 90 -2.45 5.17 -0.12
CA ARG A 90 -3.26 4.91 -1.29
C ARG A 90 -2.45 4.29 -2.40
N VAL A 91 -2.92 3.14 -2.89
CA VAL A 91 -2.32 2.41 -4.01
C VAL A 91 -3.35 2.30 -5.12
N ILE A 92 -2.92 2.56 -6.35
CA ILE A 92 -3.75 2.37 -7.55
C ILE A 92 -3.08 1.30 -8.41
N TRP A 93 -3.83 0.25 -8.75
CA TRP A 93 -3.35 -0.82 -9.61
C TRP A 93 -4.36 -1.24 -10.67
N LYS A 94 -3.89 -2.02 -11.63
CA LYS A 94 -4.69 -2.72 -12.64
C LYS A 94 -4.36 -4.21 -12.61
N GLY A 95 -5.32 -5.05 -13.01
CA GLY A 95 -5.15 -6.50 -13.11
C GLY A 95 -5.46 -7.25 -11.81
N GLU A 96 -5.05 -8.51 -11.77
CA GLU A 96 -5.32 -9.41 -10.66
C GLU A 96 -4.44 -9.13 -9.44
N LEU A 97 -4.93 -9.48 -8.25
CA LEU A 97 -4.20 -9.27 -6.99
C LEU A 97 -2.94 -10.15 -6.86
N ASN A 98 -2.92 -11.31 -7.52
CA ASN A 98 -1.76 -12.20 -7.60
C ASN A 98 -0.63 -11.64 -8.48
N ASN A 99 -0.92 -10.67 -9.36
CA ASN A 99 0.05 -10.07 -10.26
C ASN A 99 -0.35 -8.60 -10.56
N PRO A 100 -0.37 -7.73 -9.54
CA PRO A 100 -0.92 -6.39 -9.68
C PRO A 100 0.06 -5.49 -10.41
N GLU A 101 -0.44 -4.77 -11.41
CA GLU A 101 0.30 -3.71 -12.09
C GLU A 101 0.08 -2.37 -11.37
N ILE A 102 1.06 -1.95 -10.57
CA ILE A 102 1.01 -0.71 -9.79
C ILE A 102 1.16 0.49 -10.73
N ILE A 103 0.12 1.32 -10.77
CA ILE A 103 0.06 2.54 -11.58
C ILE A 103 0.65 3.71 -10.80
N THR A 104 0.27 3.87 -9.53
CA THR A 104 0.80 4.92 -8.66
C THR A 104 0.56 4.62 -7.19
N VAL A 105 1.32 5.30 -6.32
CA VAL A 105 1.22 5.19 -4.87
C VAL A 105 1.46 6.55 -4.21
N TYR A 106 0.65 6.91 -3.22
CA TYR A 106 0.75 8.19 -2.51
C TYR A 106 0.09 8.18 -1.13
N TRP A 107 0.38 9.21 -0.33
CA TRP A 107 -0.31 9.47 0.94
C TRP A 107 -1.51 10.40 0.69
N ASP A 108 -2.71 9.94 1.00
CA ASP A 108 -3.89 10.79 1.10
C ASP A 108 -3.83 11.57 2.41
N PHE A 109 -3.33 12.81 2.35
CA PHE A 109 -3.08 13.62 3.55
C PHE A 109 -4.33 13.96 4.35
N LYS A 110 -5.49 14.05 3.69
CA LYS A 110 -6.79 14.24 4.36
C LYS A 110 -7.06 13.06 5.30
N THR A 111 -7.04 11.84 4.77
CA THR A 111 -7.19 10.62 5.58
C THR A 111 -6.09 10.50 6.64
N LYS A 112 -4.84 10.83 6.28
CA LYS A 112 -3.69 10.73 7.20
C LYS A 112 -3.80 11.66 8.41
N ALA A 113 -4.39 12.84 8.23
CA ALA A 113 -4.56 13.83 9.30
C ALA A 113 -5.68 13.47 10.28
N THR A 114 -6.65 12.63 9.90
CA THR A 114 -7.85 12.35 10.70
C THR A 114 -7.57 11.78 12.08
N GLY A 115 -6.61 10.88 12.25
CA GLY A 115 -6.31 10.31 13.58
C GLY A 115 -5.20 11.00 14.36
N ARG A 116 -4.87 12.25 14.00
CA ARG A 116 -4.06 13.15 14.85
C ARG A 116 -4.92 14.10 15.71
N ARG A 117 -6.24 14.02 15.57
CA ARG A 117 -7.21 14.70 16.43
C ARG A 117 -7.69 13.73 17.49
#